data_AF-A0A959V643-F1
#
_entry.id   AF-A0A959V643-F1
#
_cell.length_a   1.000
_cell.length_b   1.000
_cell.length_c   1.000
_cell.angle_alpha   90.00
_cell.angle_beta   90.00
_cell.angle_gamma   90.00
#
_symmetry.space_group_name_H-M   'P 1'
#
loop_
_entity.id
_entity.type
_entity.pdbx_description
1 polymer ?
#
loop_
_entity_poly.entity_id
_entity_poly.type
_entity_poly.pdbx_seq_one_letter_code
_entity_poly.pdbx_strand_id
1 'polypeptide(L)'
;SLSSPIILDNAFWTLASDPNTVLAQGQSITFTPVGSDTLTVHGELPVSGCPKTFDFILGAPVPPSLTLSANDLPNLSICQFSPVQLAVDPPLDPAFYELAWSPAGLVSDPQAPDPTAWPFTDTWFKLAVTSTAGCGSITDSILVQVTPGEVASFEAVAQDTLLCLGESVVLEGRVERVMALDHLDTTPGAVFANVQNGTIGNACGSVTGAALYFDGNGQRAARTVPFDLSNGGQVRFSLKIATGTAPCDDADPGEDVVLEYSTNGGGNWTVFSTLNEASFPLFTPVTVAVPPAAHTPATLFRWRQ
;
A
#
# COMPACT_ATOMS: atom_id res chain seq x y z
N SER A 1 44.29 13.28 10.06
CA SER A 1 44.58 14.38 11.00
C SER A 1 43.63 15.52 10.70
N LEU A 2 43.10 16.17 11.73
CA LEU A 2 42.28 17.37 11.63
C LEU A 2 43.11 18.57 12.08
N SER A 3 42.82 19.75 11.51
CA SER A 3 43.49 20.99 11.87
C SER A 3 42.46 22.09 12.09
N SER A 4 42.72 22.98 13.04
CA SER A 4 41.90 24.17 13.25
C SER A 4 41.83 24.98 11.95
N PRO A 5 40.65 25.49 11.55
CA PRO A 5 40.49 26.29 10.34
C PRO A 5 41.30 27.59 10.35
N ILE A 6 41.64 28.10 11.54
CA ILE A 6 42.46 29.28 11.76
C ILE A 6 43.48 29.02 12.87
N ILE A 7 44.51 29.86 12.96
CA ILE A 7 45.47 29.82 14.08
C ILE A 7 44.80 30.29 15.36
N LEU A 8 44.87 29.46 16.40
CA LEU A 8 44.37 29.75 17.75
C LEU A 8 45.48 29.67 18.80
N ASP A 9 45.63 30.67 19.65
CA ASP A 9 46.49 30.55 20.83
C ASP A 9 45.86 29.61 21.87
N ASN A 10 46.71 28.87 22.59
CA ASN A 10 46.31 27.90 23.61
C ASN A 10 45.30 26.85 23.11
N ALA A 11 45.41 26.44 21.84
CA ALA A 11 44.46 25.52 21.23
C ALA A 11 44.40 24.16 21.96
N PHE A 12 43.20 23.66 22.25
CA PHE A 12 42.98 22.33 22.80
C PHE A 12 41.70 21.68 22.25
N TRP A 13 41.69 20.35 22.21
CA TRP A 13 40.64 19.55 21.59
C TRP A 13 39.87 18.75 22.63
N THR A 14 38.54 18.77 22.56
CA THR A 14 37.64 18.01 23.42
C THR A 14 36.55 17.33 22.60
N LEU A 15 35.90 16.33 23.18
CA LEU A 15 34.66 15.78 22.62
C LEU A 15 33.46 16.48 23.25
N ALA A 16 32.34 16.55 22.54
CA ALA A 16 31.11 17.10 23.09
C ALA A 16 30.51 16.18 24.17
N SER A 17 30.69 14.86 24.04
CA SER A 17 30.28 13.89 25.06
C SER A 17 31.09 13.97 26.37
N ASP A 18 32.34 14.42 26.29
CA ASP A 18 33.24 14.61 27.43
C ASP A 18 34.04 15.92 27.29
N PRO A 19 33.40 17.08 27.52
CA PRO A 19 34.01 18.38 27.29
C PRO A 19 35.10 18.73 28.31
N ASN A 20 35.21 17.97 29.41
CA ASN A 20 36.19 18.22 30.46
C ASN A 20 37.53 17.51 30.21
N THR A 21 37.55 16.54 29.29
CA THR A 21 38.76 15.79 28.94
C THR A 21 39.41 16.37 27.70
N VAL A 22 40.63 16.89 27.86
CA VAL A 22 41.45 17.37 26.75
C VAL A 22 42.12 16.19 26.05
N LEU A 23 41.77 15.97 24.79
CA LEU A 23 42.33 14.89 23.96
C LEU A 23 43.71 15.24 23.41
N ALA A 24 43.93 16.50 23.05
CA ALA A 24 45.19 17.00 22.52
C ALA A 24 45.29 18.52 22.67
N GLN A 25 46.52 19.04 22.61
CA GLN A 25 46.81 20.47 22.54
C GLN A 25 47.51 20.80 21.21
N GLY A 26 47.31 22.03 20.73
CA GLY A 26 47.90 22.54 19.50
C GLY A 26 46.92 22.63 18.32
N GLN A 27 47.41 23.11 17.18
CA GLN A 27 46.58 23.43 15.99
C GLN A 27 46.00 22.20 15.28
N SER A 28 46.52 21.01 15.55
CA SER A 28 46.15 19.79 14.84
C SER A 28 46.10 18.59 15.76
N ILE A 29 45.21 17.65 15.44
CA ILE A 29 45.06 16.38 16.15
C ILE A 29 45.05 15.21 15.15
N THR A 30 45.70 14.11 15.54
CA THR A 30 45.49 12.80 14.91
C THR A 30 44.67 11.97 15.88
N PHE A 31 43.43 11.71 15.51
CA PHE A 31 42.45 11.02 16.32
C PHE A 31 41.74 9.99 15.46
N THR A 32 41.53 8.79 15.99
CA THR A 32 40.70 7.75 15.37
C THR A 32 39.42 7.64 16.19
N PRO A 33 38.28 8.15 15.67
CA PRO A 33 37.01 8.02 16.36
C PRO A 33 36.66 6.55 16.56
N VAL A 34 36.30 6.18 17.78
CA VAL A 34 35.74 4.85 18.11
C VAL A 34 34.21 4.85 18.12
N GLY A 35 33.62 6.02 17.89
CA GLY A 35 32.20 6.27 17.85
C GLY A 35 31.95 7.68 17.30
N SER A 36 30.69 8.02 17.23
CA SER A 36 30.18 9.30 16.78
C SER A 36 30.15 10.32 17.91
N ASP A 37 30.54 11.55 17.59
CA ASP A 37 30.63 12.66 18.53
C ASP A 37 30.80 13.96 17.75
N THR A 38 30.85 15.08 18.46
CA THR A 38 31.40 16.33 17.92
C THR A 38 32.75 16.58 18.54
N LEU A 39 33.78 16.63 17.70
CA LEU A 39 35.12 17.03 18.12
C LEU A 39 35.22 18.55 18.02
N THR A 40 35.48 19.22 19.14
CA THR A 40 35.59 20.67 19.20
C THR A 40 37.04 21.06 19.47
N VAL A 41 37.58 21.97 18.65
CA VAL A 41 38.81 22.70 19.00
C VAL A 41 38.44 24.02 19.64
N HIS A 42 39.06 24.33 20.77
CA HIS A 42 38.93 25.57 21.53
C HIS A 42 40.25 26.32 21.50
N GLY A 43 40.22 27.65 21.58
CA GLY A 43 41.41 28.48 21.76
C GLY A 43 41.08 29.96 21.67
N GLU A 44 42.09 30.82 21.53
CA GLU A 44 41.92 32.27 21.46
C GLU A 44 42.48 32.85 20.16
N LEU A 45 41.91 33.94 19.65
CA LEU A 45 42.46 34.63 18.49
C LEU A 45 43.80 35.32 18.85
N PRO A 46 44.91 35.09 18.10
CA PRO A 46 46.25 35.55 18.50
C PRO A 46 46.41 37.06 18.71
N VAL A 47 45.56 37.86 18.08
CA VAL A 47 45.64 39.33 18.17
C VAL A 47 44.71 39.88 19.26
N SER A 48 43.52 39.30 19.44
CA SER A 48 42.47 39.85 20.30
C SER A 48 42.28 39.11 21.63
N GLY A 49 42.81 37.89 21.78
CA GLY A 49 42.57 37.04 22.95
C GLY A 49 41.13 36.51 23.06
N CYS A 50 40.25 36.86 22.12
CA CYS A 50 38.85 36.40 22.14
C CYS A 50 38.77 34.88 21.95
N PRO A 51 37.99 34.17 22.77
CA PRO A 51 37.80 32.73 22.64
C PRO A 51 37.08 32.39 21.33
N LYS A 52 37.52 31.30 20.70
CA LYS A 52 36.95 30.74 19.48
C LYS A 52 36.94 29.22 19.53
N THR A 53 35.90 28.66 18.93
CA THR A 53 35.69 27.23 18.81
C THR A 53 35.32 26.85 17.38
N PHE A 54 35.67 25.64 16.97
CA PHE A 54 35.20 25.01 15.73
C PHE A 54 34.83 23.56 15.97
N ASP A 55 33.71 23.14 15.38
CA ASP A 55 33.14 21.82 15.54
C ASP A 55 33.36 20.95 14.29
N PHE A 56 33.73 19.70 14.52
CA PHE A 56 33.88 18.67 13.51
C PHE A 56 32.95 17.50 13.85
N ILE A 57 31.97 17.24 12.99
CA ILE A 57 31.04 16.13 13.17
C ILE A 57 31.76 14.83 12.83
N LEU A 58 31.81 13.92 13.80
CA LEU A 58 32.34 12.58 13.63
C LEU A 58 31.16 11.64 13.41
N GLY A 59 30.98 11.16 12.17
CA GLY A 59 29.97 10.16 11.84
C GLY A 59 30.53 8.75 11.78
N ALA A 60 29.66 7.77 11.97
CA ALA A 60 29.96 6.39 11.70
C ALA A 60 29.86 6.12 10.18
N PRO A 61 30.81 5.38 9.57
CA PRO A 61 30.62 4.86 8.23
C PRO A 61 29.40 3.93 8.21
N VAL A 62 28.71 3.88 7.08
CA VAL A 62 27.61 2.92 6.91
C VAL A 62 28.17 1.49 7.01
N PRO A 63 27.50 0.57 7.73
CA PRO A 63 27.94 -0.82 7.81
C PRO A 63 28.14 -1.43 6.42
N PRO A 64 29.17 -2.29 6.22
CA PRO A 64 29.45 -2.88 4.91
C PRO A 64 28.35 -3.83 4.43
N SER A 65 27.53 -4.32 5.35
CA SER A 65 26.36 -5.16 5.11
C SER A 65 25.26 -4.79 6.10
N LEU A 66 24.02 -4.79 5.62
CA LEU A 66 22.83 -4.77 6.44
C LEU A 66 22.08 -6.08 6.20
N THR A 67 21.34 -6.54 7.20
CA THR A 67 20.39 -7.64 7.04
C THR A 67 19.04 -7.17 7.55
N LEU A 68 18.05 -7.16 6.67
CA LEU A 68 16.68 -6.86 7.05
C LEU A 68 15.97 -8.13 7.52
N SER A 69 15.09 -7.99 8.50
CA SER A 69 14.21 -9.06 8.96
C SER A 69 12.76 -8.56 9.06
N ALA A 70 11.84 -9.52 8.96
CA ALA A 70 10.41 -9.34 9.12
C ALA A 70 9.92 -10.37 10.14
N ASN A 71 9.43 -9.92 11.30
CA ASN A 71 9.15 -10.76 12.46
C ASN A 71 10.33 -11.71 12.80
N ASP A 72 11.55 -11.16 12.82
CA ASP A 72 12.80 -11.90 13.05
C ASP A 72 13.13 -13.00 12.01
N LEU A 73 12.49 -12.97 10.84
CA LEU A 73 12.71 -13.91 9.74
C LEU A 73 13.24 -13.21 8.48
N PRO A 74 14.12 -13.86 7.69
CA PRO A 74 14.64 -13.31 6.43
C PRO A 74 13.64 -13.40 5.26
N ASN A 75 12.61 -14.25 5.40
CA ASN A 75 11.49 -14.37 4.48
C ASN A 75 10.24 -14.62 5.31
N LEU A 76 9.16 -13.89 5.02
CA LEU A 76 7.92 -13.98 5.79
C LEU A 76 6.72 -14.05 4.84
N SER A 77 5.82 -15.00 5.12
CA SER A 77 4.49 -15.07 4.51
C SER A 77 3.44 -14.82 5.59
N ILE A 78 2.53 -13.90 5.33
CA ILE A 78 1.46 -13.49 6.25
C ILE A 78 0.09 -13.53 5.56
N CYS A 79 -0.98 -13.48 6.36
CA CYS A 79 -2.30 -13.14 5.82
C CYS A 79 -2.40 -11.63 5.58
N GLN A 80 -3.18 -11.23 4.56
CA GLN A 80 -3.49 -9.82 4.26
C GLN A 80 -3.82 -8.99 5.51
N PHE A 81 -3.26 -7.78 5.61
CA PHE A 81 -3.39 -6.85 6.73
C PHE A 81 -2.80 -7.30 8.08
N SER A 82 -2.09 -8.43 8.14
CA SER A 82 -1.38 -8.81 9.37
C SER A 82 -0.21 -7.86 9.64
N PRO A 83 0.01 -7.45 10.90
CA PRO A 83 1.14 -6.60 11.24
C PRO A 83 2.46 -7.38 11.08
N VAL A 84 3.48 -6.68 10.60
CA VAL A 84 4.85 -7.19 10.46
C VAL A 84 5.81 -6.22 11.14
N GLN A 85 6.55 -6.70 12.12
CA GLN A 85 7.66 -5.97 12.71
C GLN A 85 8.86 -6.06 11.78
N LEU A 86 9.23 -4.95 11.14
CA LEU A 86 10.47 -4.86 10.37
C LEU A 86 11.62 -4.53 11.32
N ALA A 87 12.82 -4.98 10.98
CA ALA A 87 14.04 -4.60 11.69
C ALA A 87 15.25 -4.64 10.75
N VAL A 88 16.33 -4.03 11.20
CA VAL A 88 17.65 -4.02 10.56
C VAL A 88 18.71 -4.48 11.54
N ASP A 89 19.58 -5.39 11.11
CA ASP A 89 20.75 -5.87 11.84
C ASP A 89 22.06 -5.48 11.09
N PRO A 90 23.05 -4.87 11.76
CA PRO A 90 23.01 -4.41 13.15
C PRO A 90 22.00 -3.28 13.38
N PRO A 91 21.43 -3.14 14.59
CA PRO A 91 20.55 -2.03 14.93
C PRO A 91 21.24 -0.69 14.65
N LEU A 92 20.53 0.18 13.93
CA LEU A 92 21.03 1.51 13.56
C LEU A 92 20.50 2.55 14.54
N ASP A 93 21.40 3.35 15.08
CA ASP A 93 21.06 4.47 15.95
C ASP A 93 20.61 5.68 15.09
N PRO A 94 19.37 6.17 15.24
CA PRO A 94 18.89 7.36 14.53
C PRO A 94 19.73 8.63 14.77
N ALA A 95 20.57 8.67 15.81
CA ALA A 95 21.51 9.76 16.02
C ALA A 95 22.59 9.86 14.92
N PHE A 96 22.91 8.76 14.23
CA PHE A 96 24.02 8.68 13.27
C PHE A 96 23.58 8.37 11.85
N TYR A 97 22.36 7.87 11.69
CA TYR A 97 21.83 7.44 10.42
C TYR A 97 20.44 8.02 10.18
N GLU A 98 20.24 8.56 8.98
CA GLU A 98 18.92 8.85 8.44
C GLU A 98 18.38 7.57 7.79
N LEU A 99 17.22 7.12 8.25
CA LEU A 99 16.55 5.91 7.77
C LEU A 99 15.35 6.30 6.92
N ALA A 100 15.11 5.63 5.81
CA ALA A 100 13.92 5.87 5.00
C ALA A 100 13.35 4.54 4.48
N TRP A 101 12.30 4.08 5.14
CA TRP A 101 11.50 2.94 4.70
C TRP A 101 10.53 3.32 3.58
N SER A 102 10.41 2.44 2.60
CA SER A 102 9.45 2.55 1.51
C SER A 102 8.77 1.21 1.24
N PRO A 103 7.44 1.15 1.04
CA PRO A 103 6.51 2.29 0.96
C PRO A 103 6.19 2.91 2.33
N ALA A 104 6.37 4.23 2.45
CA ALA A 104 6.20 4.94 3.73
C ALA A 104 4.77 4.88 4.29
N GLY A 105 3.76 4.83 3.41
CA GLY A 105 2.35 4.74 3.82
C GLY A 105 1.93 3.38 4.38
N LEU A 106 2.81 2.37 4.33
CA LEU A 106 2.54 1.03 4.85
C LEU A 106 3.29 0.72 6.14
N VAL A 107 4.05 1.67 6.68
CA VAL A 107 4.81 1.54 7.93
C VAL A 107 4.35 2.59 8.94
N SER A 108 4.45 2.25 10.23
CA SER A 108 4.08 3.12 11.35
C SER A 108 4.92 4.39 11.41
N ASP A 109 6.23 4.26 11.23
CA ASP A 109 7.17 5.37 11.14
C ASP A 109 8.26 5.04 10.10
N PRO A 110 8.32 5.73 8.95
CA PRO A 110 9.31 5.45 7.93
C PRO A 110 10.75 5.80 8.32
N GLN A 111 10.97 6.47 9.45
CA GLN A 111 12.29 6.84 9.96
C GLN A 111 12.74 5.97 11.15
N ALA A 112 11.88 5.08 11.66
CA ALA A 112 12.22 4.20 12.76
C ALA A 112 13.14 3.03 12.31
N PRO A 113 14.03 2.54 13.18
CA PRO A 113 14.83 1.35 12.90
C PRO A 113 13.98 0.06 12.86
N ASP A 114 12.87 0.04 13.58
CA ASP A 114 12.00 -1.11 13.78
C ASP A 114 10.50 -0.77 13.62
N PRO A 115 10.06 -0.31 12.44
CA PRO A 115 8.65 0.03 12.27
C PRO A 115 7.79 -1.22 12.14
N THR A 116 6.56 -1.13 12.65
CA THR A 116 5.49 -2.06 12.28
C THR A 116 4.94 -1.69 10.89
N ALA A 117 4.75 -2.69 10.03
CA ALA A 117 4.23 -2.58 8.67
C ALA A 117 2.91 -3.34 8.47
N TRP A 118 2.08 -2.89 7.53
CA TRP A 118 0.77 -3.50 7.19
C TRP A 118 0.58 -3.69 5.67
N PRO A 119 1.28 -4.65 5.05
CA PRO A 119 1.11 -4.93 3.62
C PRO A 119 -0.21 -5.65 3.33
N PHE A 120 -0.83 -5.31 2.20
CA PHE A 120 -2.08 -5.93 1.73
C PHE A 120 -1.93 -6.66 0.39
N THR A 121 -0.76 -6.62 -0.21
CA THR A 121 -0.29 -7.45 -1.33
C THR A 121 1.19 -7.76 -1.12
N ASP A 122 1.75 -8.71 -1.87
CA ASP A 122 3.20 -8.93 -1.90
C ASP A 122 3.94 -7.60 -2.04
N THR A 123 4.76 -7.27 -1.04
CA THR A 123 5.37 -5.95 -0.92
C THR A 123 6.85 -6.10 -0.59
N TRP A 124 7.68 -5.42 -1.38
CA TRP A 124 9.08 -5.19 -1.05
C TRP A 124 9.19 -3.96 -0.16
N PHE A 125 9.59 -4.16 1.09
CA PHE A 125 9.99 -3.07 1.97
C PHE A 125 11.46 -2.77 1.75
N LYS A 126 11.76 -1.52 1.40
CA LYS A 126 13.11 -1.04 1.14
C LYS A 126 13.51 -0.10 2.27
N LEU A 127 14.70 -0.29 2.82
CA LEU A 127 15.32 0.63 3.77
C LEU A 127 16.50 1.31 3.09
N ALA A 128 16.42 2.63 2.93
CA ALA A 128 17.58 3.45 2.63
C ALA A 128 18.19 3.98 3.92
N VAL A 129 19.51 3.89 4.05
CA VAL A 129 20.27 4.34 5.22
C VAL A 129 21.35 5.30 4.73
N THR A 130 21.41 6.49 5.32
CA THR A 130 22.42 7.50 5.00
C THR A 130 23.12 7.96 6.27
N SER A 131 24.45 8.02 6.26
CA SER A 131 25.21 8.60 7.38
C SER A 131 24.98 10.10 7.46
N THR A 132 24.60 10.62 8.63
CA THR A 132 24.35 12.06 8.85
C THR A 132 25.60 12.93 8.63
N ALA A 133 26.80 12.33 8.77
CA ALA A 133 28.07 13.00 8.48
C ALA A 133 28.54 12.84 7.01
N GLY A 134 27.73 12.23 6.15
CA GLY A 134 28.06 12.01 4.74
C GLY A 134 29.02 10.85 4.49
N CYS A 135 29.22 9.94 5.45
CA CYS A 135 30.12 8.78 5.32
C CYS A 135 29.55 7.61 4.50
N GLY A 136 28.67 7.91 3.53
CA GLY A 136 28.07 6.96 2.61
C GLY A 136 26.57 6.73 2.83
N SER A 137 26.01 5.92 1.93
CA SER A 137 24.61 5.49 1.95
C SER A 137 24.50 4.06 1.42
N ILE A 138 23.56 3.28 1.95
CA ILE A 138 23.23 1.94 1.46
C ILE A 138 21.71 1.81 1.34
N THR A 139 21.26 0.87 0.52
CA THR A 139 19.85 0.48 0.46
C THR A 139 19.76 -1.02 0.41
N ASP A 140 18.86 -1.58 1.20
CA ASP A 140 18.53 -3.00 1.19
C ASP A 140 17.01 -3.19 1.16
N SER A 141 16.55 -4.41 0.89
CA SER A 141 15.14 -4.71 0.75
C SER A 141 14.76 -6.11 1.23
N ILE A 142 13.57 -6.24 1.82
CA ILE A 142 12.97 -7.49 2.24
C ILE A 142 11.60 -7.68 1.60
N LEU A 143 11.32 -8.89 1.11
CA LEU A 143 10.02 -9.27 0.57
C LEU A 143 9.15 -9.84 1.68
N VAL A 144 7.98 -9.23 1.86
CA VAL A 144 6.89 -9.81 2.64
C VAL A 144 5.84 -10.35 1.67
N GLN A 145 5.62 -11.66 1.71
CA GLN A 145 4.60 -12.32 0.91
C GLN A 145 3.26 -12.26 1.63
N VAL A 146 2.21 -11.93 0.91
CA VAL A 146 0.87 -11.75 1.45
C VAL A 146 -0.05 -12.74 0.80
N THR A 147 -0.55 -13.67 1.61
CA THR A 147 -1.66 -14.54 1.22
C THR A 147 -2.94 -13.69 1.21
N PRO A 148 -3.60 -13.51 0.05
CA PRO A 148 -4.82 -12.72 -0.03
C PRO A 148 -5.90 -13.29 0.89
N GLY A 149 -6.59 -12.40 1.62
CA GLY A 149 -7.78 -12.74 2.37
C GLY A 149 -9.04 -12.48 1.56
N GLU A 150 -10.18 -12.52 2.24
CA GLU A 150 -11.46 -12.11 1.64
C GLU A 150 -11.64 -10.58 1.62
N VAL A 151 -10.66 -9.79 2.04
CA VAL A 151 -10.79 -8.33 2.10
C VAL A 151 -10.36 -7.69 0.78
N ALA A 152 -11.31 -7.09 0.07
CA ALA A 152 -11.05 -6.38 -1.18
C ALA A 152 -10.37 -5.03 -0.93
N SER A 153 -10.84 -4.29 0.08
CA SER A 153 -10.34 -2.96 0.40
C SER A 153 -10.61 -2.61 1.87
N PHE A 154 -9.81 -1.67 2.38
CA PHE A 154 -10.00 -1.01 3.66
C PHE A 154 -9.84 0.50 3.44
N GLU A 155 -10.81 1.28 3.89
CA GLU A 155 -10.75 2.74 3.82
C GLU A 155 -11.13 3.34 5.17
N ALA A 156 -10.33 4.29 5.67
CA ALA A 156 -10.71 5.11 6.80
C ALA A 156 -11.33 6.41 6.28
N VAL A 157 -12.60 6.64 6.60
CA VAL A 157 -13.36 7.80 6.15
C VAL A 157 -13.66 8.71 7.34
N ALA A 158 -13.34 9.99 7.22
CA ALA A 158 -13.80 11.01 8.15
C ALA A 158 -15.18 11.50 7.72
N GLN A 159 -16.13 11.57 8.66
CA GLN A 159 -17.45 12.14 8.36
C GLN A 159 -17.38 13.65 8.09
N ASP A 160 -16.51 14.36 8.82
CA ASP A 160 -16.28 15.79 8.68
C ASP A 160 -14.87 16.06 8.15
N THR A 161 -14.78 16.81 7.06
CA THR A 161 -13.50 17.24 6.44
C THR A 161 -13.07 18.64 6.88
N LEU A 162 -13.91 19.36 7.61
CA LEU A 162 -13.65 20.67 8.18
C LEU A 162 -13.74 20.61 9.70
N LEU A 163 -12.65 20.94 10.39
CA LEU A 163 -12.53 20.85 11.85
C LEU A 163 -12.10 22.20 12.42
N CYS A 164 -12.73 22.62 13.53
CA CYS A 164 -12.28 23.78 14.30
C CYS A 164 -11.16 23.40 15.28
N LEU A 165 -10.41 24.40 15.75
CA LEU A 165 -9.34 24.19 16.72
C LEU A 165 -9.88 23.55 18.01
N GLY A 166 -9.36 22.39 18.37
CA GLY A 166 -9.75 21.65 19.58
C GLY A 166 -10.89 20.65 19.38
N GLU A 167 -11.47 20.56 18.19
CA GLU A 167 -12.46 19.52 17.87
C GLU A 167 -11.78 18.17 17.61
N SER A 168 -12.53 17.11 17.89
CA SER A 168 -12.15 15.73 17.57
C SER A 168 -13.11 15.20 16.51
N VAL A 169 -12.58 14.45 15.54
CA VAL A 169 -13.38 13.78 14.50
C VAL A 169 -13.41 12.28 14.74
N VAL A 170 -14.55 11.66 14.45
CA VAL A 170 -14.65 10.20 14.40
C VAL A 170 -14.24 9.73 13.01
N LEU A 171 -13.29 8.79 12.96
CA LEU A 171 -12.95 8.07 11.73
C LEU A 171 -13.75 6.77 11.71
N GLU A 172 -14.42 6.51 10.59
CA GLU A 172 -15.08 5.24 10.31
C GLU A 172 -14.19 4.36 9.43
N GLY A 173 -13.95 3.12 9.84
CA GLY A 173 -13.33 2.11 8.98
C GLY A 173 -14.39 1.44 8.12
N ARG A 174 -14.26 1.53 6.79
CA ARG A 174 -15.03 0.74 5.84
C ARG A 174 -14.17 -0.42 5.35
N VAL A 175 -14.70 -1.63 5.48
CA VAL A 175 -14.06 -2.85 4.99
C VAL A 175 -14.95 -3.48 3.94
N GLU A 176 -14.44 -3.63 2.73
CA GLU A 176 -15.12 -4.38 1.69
C GLU A 176 -14.61 -5.81 1.67
N ARG A 177 -15.53 -6.76 1.76
CA ARG A 177 -15.22 -8.18 1.65
C ARG A 177 -15.70 -8.72 0.31
N VAL A 178 -14.86 -9.52 -0.34
CA VAL A 178 -15.23 -10.34 -1.50
C VAL A 178 -16.11 -11.48 -1.02
N MET A 179 -17.43 -11.36 -1.23
CA MET A 179 -18.40 -12.42 -0.93
C MET A 179 -18.35 -13.55 -1.97
N ALA A 180 -18.04 -13.19 -3.21
CA ALA A 180 -17.95 -14.09 -4.34
C ALA A 180 -17.11 -13.45 -5.44
N LEU A 181 -16.28 -14.26 -6.10
CA LEU A 181 -15.49 -13.86 -7.25
C LEU A 181 -15.47 -15.02 -8.24
N ASP A 182 -15.63 -14.70 -9.51
CA ASP A 182 -15.44 -15.63 -10.60
C ASP A 182 -14.76 -14.88 -11.75
N HIS A 183 -13.61 -15.38 -12.20
CA HIS A 183 -12.89 -14.78 -13.33
C HIS A 183 -13.51 -15.14 -14.68
N LEU A 184 -14.41 -16.14 -14.72
CA LEU A 184 -15.11 -16.59 -15.92
C LEU A 184 -14.18 -17.07 -17.06
N ASP A 185 -12.98 -17.54 -16.69
CA ASP A 185 -12.02 -18.17 -17.60
C ASP A 185 -12.37 -19.63 -17.92
N THR A 186 -13.18 -20.24 -17.05
CA THR A 186 -13.63 -21.63 -17.15
C THR A 186 -15.11 -21.71 -16.78
N THR A 187 -15.67 -22.92 -16.73
CA THR A 187 -17.07 -23.16 -16.33
C THR A 187 -17.48 -22.27 -15.16
N PRO A 188 -18.63 -21.54 -15.25
CA PRO A 188 -19.09 -20.67 -14.17
C PRO A 188 -19.09 -21.41 -12.83
N GLY A 189 -18.41 -20.83 -11.85
CA GLY A 189 -18.23 -21.38 -10.52
C GLY A 189 -19.48 -21.28 -9.66
N ALA A 190 -19.31 -21.61 -8.38
CA ALA A 190 -20.40 -21.68 -7.38
C ALA A 190 -21.10 -20.33 -7.10
N VAL A 191 -20.57 -19.23 -7.64
CA VAL A 191 -21.21 -17.90 -7.60
C VAL A 191 -22.56 -17.92 -8.32
N PHE A 192 -22.69 -18.69 -9.40
CA PHE A 192 -23.88 -18.73 -10.22
C PHE A 192 -24.75 -19.95 -9.86
N ALA A 193 -25.99 -19.69 -9.47
CA ALA A 193 -27.00 -20.74 -9.31
C ALA A 193 -27.50 -21.24 -10.67
N ASN A 194 -27.54 -20.36 -11.67
CA ASN A 194 -27.99 -20.72 -13.01
C ASN A 194 -27.45 -19.74 -14.06
N VAL A 195 -26.97 -20.27 -15.17
CA VAL A 195 -26.64 -19.51 -16.38
C VAL A 195 -27.53 -20.04 -17.52
N GLN A 196 -28.25 -19.14 -18.17
CA GLN A 196 -29.17 -19.42 -19.27
C GLN A 196 -28.61 -18.82 -20.55
N ASN A 197 -28.44 -19.66 -21.57
CA ASN A 197 -28.01 -19.23 -22.90
C ASN A 197 -26.67 -18.47 -22.93
N GLY A 198 -25.78 -18.80 -21.99
CA GLY A 198 -24.41 -18.30 -21.92
C GLY A 198 -23.39 -19.43 -21.91
N THR A 199 -22.26 -19.21 -22.55
CA THR A 199 -21.13 -20.15 -22.64
C THR A 199 -19.83 -19.44 -22.33
N ILE A 200 -18.81 -20.19 -21.92
CA ILE A 200 -17.48 -19.62 -21.68
C ILE A 200 -16.72 -19.61 -22.99
N GLY A 201 -16.20 -18.46 -23.37
CA GLY A 201 -15.42 -18.32 -24.59
C GLY A 201 -14.77 -16.95 -24.71
N ASN A 202 -13.97 -16.76 -25.76
CA ASN A 202 -13.29 -15.49 -26.05
C ASN A 202 -13.64 -14.97 -27.45
N ALA A 203 -14.69 -15.50 -28.08
CA ALA A 203 -15.09 -15.16 -29.44
C ALA A 203 -15.34 -13.64 -29.61
N CYS A 204 -15.91 -13.00 -28.58
CA CYS A 204 -16.14 -11.55 -28.55
C CYS A 204 -15.13 -10.79 -27.68
N GLY A 205 -13.97 -11.41 -27.40
CA GLY A 205 -12.93 -10.91 -26.50
C GLY A 205 -13.17 -11.29 -25.04
N SER A 206 -12.19 -10.93 -24.21
CA SER A 206 -12.18 -11.13 -22.75
C SER A 206 -11.28 -10.08 -22.09
N VAL A 207 -11.41 -9.90 -20.78
CA VAL A 207 -10.47 -9.07 -19.98
C VAL A 207 -9.19 -9.86 -19.71
N THR A 208 -9.36 -11.11 -19.27
CA THR A 208 -8.32 -12.12 -19.08
C THR A 208 -8.87 -13.43 -19.66
N GLY A 209 -8.03 -14.27 -20.26
CA GLY A 209 -8.41 -15.62 -20.71
C GLY A 209 -9.71 -15.69 -21.53
N ALA A 210 -10.83 -16.01 -20.89
CA ALA A 210 -12.17 -16.09 -21.49
C ALA A 210 -13.19 -15.19 -20.78
N ALA A 211 -14.44 -15.21 -21.24
CA ALA A 211 -15.55 -14.49 -20.65
C ALA A 211 -16.83 -15.33 -20.72
N LEU A 212 -17.79 -15.03 -19.85
CA LEU A 212 -19.15 -15.52 -20.00
C LEU A 212 -19.84 -14.75 -21.13
N TYR A 213 -20.00 -15.44 -22.24
CA TYR A 213 -20.50 -14.93 -23.51
C TYR A 213 -21.92 -15.45 -23.77
N PHE A 214 -22.86 -14.56 -24.09
CA PHE A 214 -24.25 -14.90 -24.33
C PHE A 214 -24.61 -14.81 -25.81
N ASP A 215 -24.70 -15.95 -26.48
CA ASP A 215 -25.09 -16.10 -27.89
C ASP A 215 -26.34 -16.94 -28.10
N GLY A 216 -26.84 -17.59 -27.05
CA GLY A 216 -27.99 -18.47 -27.17
C GLY A 216 -29.27 -17.72 -27.51
N ASN A 217 -30.21 -18.45 -28.12
CA ASN A 217 -31.53 -17.93 -28.48
C ASN A 217 -32.44 -17.86 -27.24
N GLY A 218 -33.28 -16.82 -27.18
CA GLY A 218 -34.19 -16.58 -26.07
C GLY A 218 -33.55 -15.77 -24.95
N GLN A 219 -34.10 -15.87 -23.74
CA GLN A 219 -33.62 -15.08 -22.59
C GLN A 219 -32.17 -15.43 -22.25
N ARG A 220 -31.32 -14.42 -22.11
CA ARG A 220 -29.90 -14.58 -21.74
C ARG A 220 -29.74 -14.08 -20.32
N ALA A 221 -29.29 -14.94 -19.42
CA ALA A 221 -29.18 -14.54 -18.03
C ALA A 221 -28.12 -15.31 -17.25
N ALA A 222 -27.47 -14.63 -16.31
CA ALA A 222 -26.68 -15.26 -15.25
C ALA A 222 -27.25 -14.86 -13.90
N ARG A 223 -27.66 -15.84 -13.11
CA ARG A 223 -28.26 -15.67 -11.78
C ARG A 223 -27.33 -16.22 -10.72
N THR A 224 -27.10 -15.44 -9.66
CA THR A 224 -26.25 -15.83 -8.55
C THR A 224 -26.97 -16.74 -7.54
N VAL A 225 -26.19 -17.39 -6.68
CA VAL A 225 -26.67 -17.86 -5.36
C VAL A 225 -27.04 -16.66 -4.47
N PRO A 226 -27.81 -16.84 -3.38
CA PRO A 226 -28.08 -15.75 -2.45
C PRO A 226 -26.83 -15.35 -1.66
N PHE A 227 -26.68 -14.05 -1.40
CA PHE A 227 -25.65 -13.47 -0.52
C PHE A 227 -26.29 -12.76 0.67
N ASP A 228 -25.62 -12.81 1.82
CA ASP A 228 -25.96 -11.95 2.95
C ASP A 228 -25.39 -10.55 2.71
N LEU A 229 -26.29 -9.60 2.44
CA LEU A 229 -25.99 -8.20 2.19
C LEU A 229 -26.60 -7.30 3.26
N SER A 230 -26.81 -7.82 4.46
CA SER A 230 -27.43 -7.05 5.56
C SER A 230 -26.66 -5.76 5.90
N ASN A 231 -25.36 -5.70 5.57
CA ASN A 231 -24.49 -4.53 5.74
C ASN A 231 -24.26 -3.72 4.46
N GLY A 232 -25.02 -3.99 3.39
CA GLY A 232 -24.84 -3.39 2.07
C GLY A 232 -23.71 -4.01 1.25
N GLY A 233 -23.26 -3.28 0.23
CA GLY A 233 -22.19 -3.72 -0.67
C GLY A 233 -22.34 -3.17 -2.08
N GLN A 234 -21.55 -3.70 -3.01
CA GLN A 234 -21.58 -3.35 -4.42
C GLN A 234 -21.27 -4.55 -5.31
N VAL A 235 -21.82 -4.54 -6.52
CA VAL A 235 -21.54 -5.54 -7.56
C VAL A 235 -20.53 -4.96 -8.53
N ARG A 236 -19.42 -5.66 -8.75
CA ARG A 236 -18.33 -5.26 -9.67
C ARG A 236 -18.17 -6.31 -10.76
N PHE A 237 -18.11 -5.88 -12.02
CA PHE A 237 -17.92 -6.77 -13.17
C PHE A 237 -17.39 -5.96 -14.36
N SER A 238 -16.87 -6.62 -15.39
CA SER A 238 -16.53 -5.98 -16.66
C SER A 238 -17.54 -6.39 -17.72
N LEU A 239 -18.11 -5.42 -18.43
CA LEU A 239 -19.14 -5.64 -19.44
C LEU A 239 -18.66 -5.20 -20.81
N LYS A 240 -18.95 -6.03 -21.82
CA LYS A 240 -18.96 -5.65 -23.22
C LYS A 240 -20.30 -6.07 -23.80
N ILE A 241 -20.93 -5.16 -24.55
CA ILE A 241 -22.07 -5.46 -25.43
C ILE A 241 -21.52 -5.31 -26.85
N ALA A 242 -21.70 -6.35 -27.67
CA ALA A 242 -21.06 -6.41 -28.96
C ALA A 242 -21.64 -5.37 -29.93
N THR A 243 -20.80 -4.82 -30.80
CA THR A 243 -21.15 -3.80 -31.80
C THR A 243 -20.59 -4.13 -33.19
N GLY A 244 -20.44 -5.43 -33.47
CA GLY A 244 -19.70 -5.94 -34.62
C GLY A 244 -20.58 -6.73 -35.57
N THR A 245 -19.99 -7.76 -36.16
CA THR A 245 -20.68 -8.76 -36.97
C THR A 245 -20.53 -10.14 -36.33
N ALA A 246 -21.40 -11.07 -36.74
CA ALA A 246 -21.45 -12.44 -36.27
C ALA A 246 -20.05 -13.06 -36.12
N PRO A 247 -19.74 -13.70 -34.98
CA PRO A 247 -20.67 -14.04 -33.89
C PRO A 247 -20.98 -12.90 -32.91
N CYS A 248 -20.34 -11.74 -33.03
CA CYS A 248 -20.45 -10.62 -32.11
C CYS A 248 -21.25 -9.47 -32.74
N ASP A 249 -22.45 -9.77 -33.23
CA ASP A 249 -23.34 -8.81 -33.86
C ASP A 249 -23.72 -7.67 -32.90
N ASP A 250 -24.01 -6.50 -33.48
CA ASP A 250 -24.53 -5.36 -32.75
C ASP A 250 -25.85 -5.70 -32.04
N ALA A 251 -25.97 -5.29 -30.78
CA ALA A 251 -27.22 -5.39 -30.06
C ALA A 251 -28.17 -4.27 -30.54
N ASP A 252 -29.41 -4.62 -30.85
CA ASP A 252 -30.37 -3.66 -31.36
C ASP A 252 -30.76 -2.64 -30.26
N PRO A 253 -31.15 -1.40 -30.62
CA PRO A 253 -31.65 -0.44 -29.64
C PRO A 253 -32.78 -1.01 -28.78
N GLY A 254 -32.57 -1.03 -27.45
CA GLY A 254 -33.49 -1.63 -26.49
C GLY A 254 -33.14 -3.07 -26.07
N GLU A 255 -32.09 -3.66 -26.63
CA GLU A 255 -31.47 -4.90 -26.15
C GLU A 255 -30.44 -4.63 -25.04
N ASP A 256 -30.78 -3.73 -24.12
CA ASP A 256 -29.97 -3.40 -22.95
C ASP A 256 -29.72 -4.63 -22.07
N VAL A 257 -28.60 -4.64 -21.36
CA VAL A 257 -28.41 -5.57 -20.24
C VAL A 257 -28.92 -4.90 -18.97
N VAL A 258 -29.83 -5.56 -18.25
CA VAL A 258 -30.26 -5.09 -16.93
C VAL A 258 -29.61 -5.89 -15.82
N LEU A 259 -29.29 -5.19 -14.72
CA LEU A 259 -28.91 -5.80 -13.47
C LEU A 259 -30.09 -5.72 -12.50
N GLU A 260 -30.52 -6.90 -12.05
CA GLU A 260 -31.69 -7.10 -11.21
C GLU A 260 -31.31 -7.74 -9.88
N TYR A 261 -32.07 -7.47 -8.83
CA TYR A 261 -31.98 -8.18 -7.57
C TYR A 261 -33.30 -8.87 -7.19
N SER A 262 -33.21 -9.88 -6.34
CA SER A 262 -34.36 -10.56 -5.74
C SER A 262 -34.10 -10.86 -4.27
N THR A 263 -35.08 -10.55 -3.42
CA THR A 263 -35.06 -10.82 -1.96
C THR A 263 -36.04 -11.93 -1.55
N ASN A 264 -36.66 -12.60 -2.53
CA ASN A 264 -37.64 -13.67 -2.31
C ASN A 264 -37.26 -14.96 -3.06
N GLY A 265 -35.97 -15.27 -3.14
CA GLY A 265 -35.49 -16.52 -3.75
C GLY A 265 -35.63 -16.57 -5.27
N GLY A 266 -35.73 -15.43 -5.95
CA GLY A 266 -35.88 -15.34 -7.40
C GLY A 266 -37.33 -15.37 -7.89
N GLY A 267 -38.32 -15.21 -7.02
CA GLY A 267 -39.74 -15.13 -7.40
C GLY A 267 -40.07 -13.83 -8.11
N ASN A 268 -39.64 -12.69 -7.55
CA ASN A 268 -39.75 -11.37 -8.15
C ASN A 268 -38.35 -10.76 -8.34
N TRP A 269 -38.18 -9.99 -9.41
CA TRP A 269 -36.94 -9.32 -9.76
C TRP A 269 -37.17 -7.82 -9.91
N THR A 270 -36.29 -7.02 -9.33
CA THR A 270 -36.32 -5.55 -9.42
C THR A 270 -35.05 -5.07 -10.10
N VAL A 271 -35.20 -4.30 -11.19
CA VAL A 271 -34.09 -3.65 -11.89
C VAL A 271 -33.53 -2.54 -11.02
N PHE A 272 -32.22 -2.48 -10.86
CA PHE A 272 -31.55 -1.38 -10.17
C PHE A 272 -30.39 -0.77 -10.96
N SER A 273 -30.06 -1.34 -12.12
CA SER A 273 -29.20 -0.71 -13.14
C SER A 273 -29.58 -1.20 -14.53
N THR A 274 -29.65 -0.27 -15.49
CA THR A 274 -29.78 -0.57 -16.92
C THR A 274 -28.49 -0.18 -17.61
N LEU A 275 -27.88 -1.12 -18.33
CA LEU A 275 -26.57 -0.99 -18.96
C LEU A 275 -26.80 -0.90 -20.46
N ASN A 276 -26.80 0.35 -20.96
CA ASN A 276 -27.20 0.63 -22.32
C ASN A 276 -26.25 0.05 -23.36
N GLU A 277 -26.78 -0.59 -24.40
CA GLU A 277 -26.03 -1.31 -25.43
C GLU A 277 -24.91 -0.47 -26.07
N ALA A 278 -25.22 0.80 -26.39
CA ALA A 278 -24.28 1.69 -27.05
C ALA A 278 -23.14 2.18 -26.13
N SER A 279 -23.28 2.01 -24.81
CA SER A 279 -22.31 2.50 -23.82
C SER A 279 -21.15 1.53 -23.56
N PHE A 280 -21.25 0.27 -24.02
CA PHE A 280 -20.30 -0.79 -23.70
C PHE A 280 -19.66 -1.50 -24.92
N PRO A 281 -19.19 -0.78 -25.97
CA PRO A 281 -18.61 -1.42 -27.17
C PRO A 281 -17.30 -2.18 -26.89
N LEU A 282 -16.65 -1.88 -25.76
CA LEU A 282 -15.44 -2.53 -25.25
C LEU A 282 -15.68 -2.98 -23.81
N PHE A 283 -14.88 -3.94 -23.34
CA PHE A 283 -14.91 -4.36 -21.93
C PHE A 283 -14.64 -3.17 -21.02
N THR A 284 -15.66 -2.76 -20.29
CA THR A 284 -15.64 -1.61 -19.40
C THR A 284 -15.93 -2.08 -17.98
N PRO A 285 -15.09 -1.73 -16.99
CA PRO A 285 -15.39 -2.00 -15.58
C PRO A 285 -16.66 -1.26 -15.15
N VAL A 286 -17.58 -2.00 -14.52
CA VAL A 286 -18.83 -1.50 -13.97
C VAL A 286 -18.85 -1.77 -12.48
N THR A 287 -19.21 -0.75 -11.70
CA THR A 287 -19.45 -0.86 -10.26
C THR A 287 -20.82 -0.29 -9.95
N VAL A 288 -21.69 -1.11 -9.36
CA VAL A 288 -23.06 -0.71 -9.00
C VAL A 288 -23.26 -0.92 -7.51
N ALA A 289 -23.59 0.15 -6.78
CA ALA A 289 -23.93 0.06 -5.37
C ALA A 289 -25.25 -0.71 -5.18
N VAL A 290 -25.29 -1.63 -4.21
CA VAL A 290 -26.50 -2.38 -3.90
C VAL A 290 -27.51 -1.45 -3.21
N PRO A 291 -28.75 -1.32 -3.72
CA PRO A 291 -29.73 -0.41 -3.14
C PRO A 291 -30.16 -0.88 -1.74
N PRO A 292 -30.54 0.02 -0.81
CA PRO A 292 -30.94 -0.34 0.54
C PRO A 292 -32.07 -1.39 0.62
N ALA A 293 -32.99 -1.40 -0.36
CA ALA A 293 -34.07 -2.38 -0.44
C ALA A 293 -33.59 -3.82 -0.71
N ALA A 294 -32.34 -3.99 -1.11
CA ALA A 294 -31.69 -5.28 -1.36
C ALA A 294 -30.73 -5.68 -0.23
N HIS A 295 -30.64 -4.92 0.87
CA HIS A 295 -29.81 -5.25 2.04
C HIS A 295 -30.52 -6.27 2.91
N THR A 296 -30.43 -7.55 2.53
CA THR A 296 -31.09 -8.66 3.23
C THR A 296 -30.12 -9.83 3.45
N PRO A 297 -30.42 -10.76 4.37
CA PRO A 297 -29.60 -11.95 4.58
C PRO A 297 -29.55 -12.92 3.39
N ALA A 298 -30.41 -12.75 2.38
CA ALA A 298 -30.50 -13.64 1.23
C ALA A 298 -30.95 -12.88 -0.03
N THR A 299 -30.05 -12.07 -0.59
CA THR A 299 -30.29 -11.34 -1.84
C THR A 299 -29.59 -12.03 -3.01
N LEU A 300 -30.32 -12.24 -4.11
CA LEU A 300 -29.79 -12.75 -5.36
C LEU A 300 -29.61 -11.63 -6.37
N PHE A 301 -28.65 -11.78 -7.28
CA PHE A 301 -28.48 -10.92 -8.43
C PHE A 301 -28.69 -11.68 -9.74
N ARG A 302 -29.11 -10.95 -10.78
CA ARG A 302 -29.17 -11.47 -12.14
C ARG A 302 -28.83 -10.39 -13.15
N TRP A 303 -27.94 -10.74 -14.08
CA TRP A 303 -27.78 -10.03 -15.34
C TRP A 303 -28.75 -10.64 -16.32
N ARG A 304 -29.51 -9.82 -17.04
CA ARG A 304 -30.48 -10.29 -18.03
C ARG A 304 -30.46 -9.40 -19.26
N GLN A 305 -30.47 -10.05 -20.42
CA GLN A 305 -30.94 -9.50 -21.69
C GLN A 305 -32.26 -10.23 -21.99
#